data_AF-A0A2D6PRA8-F1
#
_entry.id   AF-A0A2D6PRA8-F1
#
_cell.length_a   1.000
_cell.length_b   1.000
_cell.length_c   1.000
_cell.angle_alpha   90.00
_cell.angle_beta   90.00
_cell.angle_gamma   90.00
#
_symmetry.space_group_name_H-M   'P 1'
#
loop_
_entity.id
_entity.type
_entity.pdbx_description
1 polymer ?
#
loop_
_entity_poly.entity_id
_entity_poly.type
_entity_poly.pdbx_seq_one_letter_code
_entity_poly.pdbx_strand_id
1 'polypeptide(L)' 'MFWAELIKRVILEDVLDCPCGGRRKVLAMVFDPASIERVLRHLGLPHAARERAPPRGVEVGLPY' A
#
# COMPACT_ATOMS: atom_id res chain seq x y z
N MET A 1 0.75 -13.68 -13.95
CA MET A 1 1.33 -12.43 -13.42
C MET A 1 0.41 -11.93 -12.31
N PHE A 2 0.88 -11.96 -11.07
CA PHE A 2 0.13 -11.49 -9.89
C PHE A 2 0.36 -9.99 -9.69
N TRP A 3 -0.67 -9.25 -9.28
CA TRP A 3 -0.60 -7.79 -9.07
C TRP A 3 0.56 -7.35 -8.16
N ALA A 4 0.92 -8.17 -7.17
CA ALA A 4 2.00 -7.90 -6.24
C ALA A 4 3.38 -7.79 -6.93
N GLU A 5 3.60 -8.52 -8.03
CA GLU A 5 4.84 -8.44 -8.81
C GLU A 5 4.98 -7.09 -9.54
N LEU A 6 3.86 -6.41 -9.78
CA LEU A 6 3.81 -5.14 -10.50
C LEU A 6 4.02 -3.92 -9.59
N ILE A 7 3.86 -4.06 -8.27
CA ILE A 7 4.02 -2.95 -7.31
C ILE A 7 5.39 -2.28 -7.43
N LYS A 8 6.44 -3.06 -7.76
CA LYS A 8 7.79 -2.56 -8.01
C LYS A 8 7.84 -1.45 -9.07
N ARG A 9 6.91 -1.41 -10.02
CA ARG A 9 6.88 -0.35 -11.04
C ARG A 9 6.39 1.00 -10.50
N VAL A 10 5.63 1.00 -9.41
CA VAL A 10 4.98 2.21 -8.87
C VAL A 10 5.77 2.78 -7.70
N ILE A 11 6.26 1.93 -6.80
CA ILE A 11 6.98 2.37 -5.59
C ILE A 11 8.48 2.04 -5.63
N LEU A 12 8.97 1.46 -6.73
CA LEU A 12 10.37 1.05 -6.94
C LEU A 12 10.91 -0.04 -5.98
N GLU A 13 10.06 -0.58 -5.12
CA GLU A 13 10.40 -1.62 -4.12
C GLU A 13 9.75 -2.98 -4.42
N ASP A 14 10.49 -4.07 -4.19
CA ASP A 14 9.96 -5.44 -4.33
C ASP A 14 9.33 -5.93 -3.02
N VAL A 15 8.01 -5.74 -2.90
CA VAL A 15 7.25 -6.10 -1.68
C VAL A 15 7.30 -7.60 -1.32
N LEU A 16 7.68 -8.46 -2.26
CA LEU A 16 7.77 -9.90 -2.04
C LEU A 16 9.19 -10.34 -1.59
N ASP A 17 10.19 -9.46 -1.58
CA ASP A 17 11.54 -9.78 -1.11
C ASP A 17 11.63 -9.83 0.42
N CYS A 18 12.06 -10.96 0.98
CA CYS A 18 12.23 -11.11 2.42
C CYS A 18 13.68 -10.76 2.83
N PRO A 19 13.89 -9.96 3.89
CA PRO A 19 15.21 -9.76 4.50
C PRO A 19 15.93 -11.04 4.90
N CYS A 20 15.19 -12.15 5.03
CA CYS A 20 15.70 -13.47 5.28
C CYS A 20 16.30 -14.19 4.05
N GLY A 21 16.25 -13.60 2.85
CA GLY A 21 16.64 -14.22 1.58
C GLY A 21 15.57 -15.10 0.93
N GLY A 22 14.39 -15.22 1.55
CA GLY A 22 13.24 -15.94 1.01
C GLY A 22 12.32 -15.07 0.15
N ARG A 23 11.31 -15.69 -0.46
CA ARG A 23 10.22 -15.00 -1.17
C ARG A 23 8.95 -15.03 -0.33
N ARG A 24 8.41 -13.86 0.03
CA ARG A 24 7.08 -13.77 0.66
C ARG A 24 6.00 -14.25 -0.30
N LYS A 25 4.91 -14.77 0.24
CA LYS A 25 3.70 -15.17 -0.52
C LYS A 25 2.52 -14.32 -0.07
N VAL A 26 1.68 -13.93 -1.03
CA VAL A 26 0.41 -13.27 -0.68
C VAL A 26 -0.57 -14.33 -0.19
N LEU A 27 -1.05 -14.17 1.04
CA LEU A 27 -1.94 -15.15 1.68
C LEU A 27 -3.42 -14.84 1.45
N ALA A 28 -3.79 -13.56 1.41
CA ALA A 28 -5.17 -13.12 1.21
C ALA A 28 -5.21 -11.68 0.70
N MET A 29 -6.31 -11.33 0.02
CA MET A 29 -6.74 -9.94 -0.18
C MET A 29 -7.98 -9.71 0.68
N VAL A 30 -7.94 -8.70 1.53
CA VAL A 30 -9.05 -8.36 2.44
C VAL A 30 -9.73 -7.12 1.90
N PHE A 31 -11.04 -7.22 1.63
CA PHE A 31 -11.84 -6.13 1.09
C PHE A 31 -12.93 -5.64 2.06
N ASP A 32 -13.32 -6.48 3.02
CA ASP A 32 -14.29 -6.11 4.05
C ASP A 32 -13.69 -5.07 5.02
N PRO A 33 -14.31 -3.88 5.18
CA PRO A 33 -13.76 -2.81 6.02
C PRO A 33 -13.54 -3.21 7.48
N ALA A 34 -14.48 -3.98 8.07
CA ALA A 34 -14.36 -4.40 9.47
C ALA A 34 -13.19 -5.37 9.66
N SER A 35 -12.97 -6.26 8.70
CA SER A 35 -11.82 -7.18 8.67
C SER A 35 -10.50 -6.44 8.52
N ILE A 36 -10.43 -5.43 7.64
CA ILE A 36 -9.26 -4.57 7.47
C ILE A 36 -8.91 -3.88 8.79
N GLU A 37 -9.90 -3.21 9.42
CA GLU A 37 -9.69 -2.50 10.69
C GLU A 37 -9.20 -3.44 11.78
N ARG A 38 -9.81 -4.63 11.91
CA ARG A 38 -9.41 -5.64 12.89
C ARG A 38 -7.97 -6.09 12.73
N VAL A 39 -7.53 -6.36 11.50
CA VAL A 39 -6.14 -6.76 11.20
C VAL A 39 -5.17 -5.63 11.50
N LEU A 40 -5.46 -4.42 11.02
CA LEU A 40 -4.60 -3.25 11.25
C LEU A 40 -4.46 -2.94 12.75
N ARG A 41 -5.57 -2.98 13.51
CA ARG A 41 -5.56 -2.81 14.97
C ARG A 41 -4.70 -3.88 15.65
N HIS A 42 -4.83 -5.14 15.27
CA HIS A 42 -4.02 -6.23 15.82
C HIS A 42 -2.52 -6.03 15.57
N LEU A 43 -2.15 -5.49 14.41
CA LEU A 43 -0.76 -5.19 14.03
C LEU A 43 -0.23 -3.88 14.64
N GLY A 44 -1.04 -3.13 15.39
CA GLY A 44 -0.67 -1.81 15.91
C GLY A 44 -0.50 -0.73 14.83
N LEU A 45 -1.08 -0.94 13.65
CA LEU A 45 -1.03 0.00 12.53
C LEU A 45 -2.18 1.03 12.60
N PRO A 46 -2.04 2.19 11.94
CA PRO A 46 -3.15 3.10 11.73
C PRO A 46 -4.33 2.37 11.09
N HIS A 47 -5.46 2.31 11.79
CA HIS A 47 -6.64 1.54 11.40
C HIS A 47 -7.89 2.41 11.18
N ALA A 48 -7.89 3.65 11.67
CA ALA A 48 -8.91 4.63 11.32
C ALA A 48 -8.66 5.13 9.89
N ALA A 49 -9.71 5.17 9.07
CA ALA A 49 -9.65 5.78 7.76
C ALA A 49 -9.22 7.25 7.90
N ARG A 50 -8.17 7.64 7.17
CA ARG A 50 -7.78 9.05 7.08
C ARG A 50 -8.65 9.75 6.06
N GLU A 51 -9.13 10.94 6.42
CA GLU A 51 -9.76 11.83 5.43
C GLU A 51 -8.79 12.07 4.28
N ARG A 52 -9.32 11.97 3.06
CA ARG A 52 -8.52 12.18 1.86
C ARG A 52 -8.15 13.67 1.81
N ALA A 53 -6.86 13.98 1.85
CA ALA A 53 -6.39 15.36 1.74
C ALA A 53 -6.91 16.00 0.44
N PRO A 54 -7.20 17.31 0.44
CA PRO A 54 -7.56 18.01 -0.80
C PRO A 54 -6.43 17.86 -1.84
N PRO A 55 -6.75 17.89 -3.14
CA PRO A 55 -5.73 17.85 -4.18
C PRO A 55 -4.73 18.98 -3.94
N ARG A 56 -3.43 18.67 -4.02
CA ARG A 56 -2.40 19.70 -4.04
C ARG A 56 -2.63 20.53 -5.30
N GLY A 57 -2.83 21.84 -5.14
CA GLY A 57 -3.00 22.74 -6.29
C GLY A 57 -1.82 22.59 -7.24
N VAL A 58 -2.10 22.55 -8.54
CA VAL A 58 -1.05 22.72 -9.55
C VAL A 58 -0.54 24.14 -9.41
N GLU A 59 0.77 24.32 -9.20
CA GLU A 59 1.39 25.62 -9.43
C GLU A 59 1.30 25.91 -10.93
N VAL A 60 0.29 26.69 -11.32
CA VAL A 60 0.09 27.16 -12.69
C VAL A 60 1.22 28.12 -13.01
N GLY A 61 2.36 27.62 -13.53
CA GLY A 61 3.47 28.53 -13.85
C GLY A 61 4.79 27.95 -14.36
N LEU A 62 5.06 26.65 -14.30
CA LEU A 62 6.32 26.12 -14.81
C LEU A 62 6.16 25.67 -16.27
N PRO A 63 6.84 26.31 -17.25
CA PRO A 63 7.00 25.70 -18.55
C PRO A 63 7.90 24.48 -18.41
N TYR A 64 7.68 23.50 -19.28
CA TYR A 64 8.51 22.31 -19.45
C TYR A 64 10.02 22.64 -19.53
#